data_AF-A0A7X7JVD7-F1
#
_entry.id   AF-A0A7X7JVD7-F1
#
_cell.length_a   1.000
_cell.length_b   1.000
_cell.length_c   1.000
_cell.angle_alpha   90.00
_cell.angle_beta   90.00
_cell.angle_gamma   90.00
#
_symmetry.space_group_name_H-M   'P 1'
#
loop_
_entity.id
_entity.type
_entity.pdbx_description
1 polymer ?
#
loop_
_entity_poly.entity_id
_entity_poly.type
_entity_poly.pdbx_seq_one_letter_code
_entity_poly.pdbx_strand_id
1 'polypeptide(L)'
;FTMLEAYQSWGDQKSIAELTQRIILAVADELGTRQVTVGEHLIDLDGDWRWLSVYPAVSEAAGVEITVDTPLSELSGIAAQHDIEVDPKWTDGKLVLELFEALVEPSLIQPTFVCDYPAVAQPLARRRTDEPRLIEAWDLIIGGMERGTGFTEMIDPVIQREVLTEQSLLAAAGDPEAMQLDTDFIEALEYGVPPMGGLGIGIDRVIMLLTGSGIRETILYPLLRPSQ
;
A
#
# COMPACT_ATOMS: atom_id res chain seq x y z
N PHE A 1 -9.00 6.85 13.02
CA PHE A 1 -9.45 5.62 12.34
C PHE A 1 -8.94 4.44 13.14
N THR A 2 -9.49 3.25 12.92
CA THR A 2 -9.08 2.00 13.57
C THR A 2 -8.24 1.17 12.61
N MET A 3 -7.06 0.74 13.06
CA MET A 3 -6.16 -0.13 12.29
C MET A 3 -5.89 -1.43 13.06
N LEU A 4 -5.79 -2.53 12.34
CA LEU A 4 -5.23 -3.78 12.84
C LEU A 4 -3.84 -3.96 12.24
N GLU A 5 -2.84 -4.14 13.11
CA GLU A 5 -1.52 -4.60 12.70
C GLU A 5 -1.27 -6.02 13.20
N ALA A 6 -0.59 -6.83 12.40
CA ALA A 6 -0.17 -8.18 12.79
C ALA A 6 1.17 -8.53 12.15
N TYR A 7 1.98 -9.30 12.87
CA TYR A 7 3.30 -9.73 12.41
C TYR A 7 3.41 -11.26 12.54
N GLN A 8 3.91 -11.91 11.50
CA GLN A 8 4.07 -13.37 11.45
C GLN A 8 5.54 -13.73 11.25
N SER A 9 6.21 -14.19 12.31
CA SER A 9 7.55 -14.78 12.19
C SER A 9 7.54 -15.98 11.26
N TRP A 10 8.61 -16.13 10.48
CA TRP A 10 8.76 -17.12 9.41
C TRP A 10 7.71 -16.99 8.29
N GLY A 11 7.08 -15.82 8.19
CA GLY A 11 6.21 -15.42 7.09
C GLY A 11 6.88 -14.45 6.12
N ASP A 12 6.13 -14.06 5.09
CA ASP A 12 6.51 -13.11 4.05
C ASP A 12 5.25 -12.39 3.52
N GLN A 13 5.40 -11.54 2.50
CA GLN A 13 4.27 -10.86 1.88
C GLN A 13 3.15 -11.82 1.39
N LYS A 14 3.47 -13.06 0.98
CA LYS A 14 2.47 -14.02 0.51
C LYS A 14 1.71 -14.62 1.67
N SER A 15 2.39 -14.99 2.75
CA SER A 15 1.72 -15.50 3.95
C SER A 15 0.79 -14.45 4.56
N ILE A 16 1.17 -13.17 4.50
CA ILE A 16 0.34 -12.06 4.97
C ILE A 16 -0.83 -11.78 4.04
N ALA A 17 -0.68 -11.94 2.72
CA ALA A 17 -1.80 -11.86 1.78
C ALA A 17 -2.85 -12.96 2.06
N GLU A 18 -2.40 -14.19 2.30
CA GLU A 18 -3.26 -15.31 2.68
C GLU A 18 -3.97 -15.05 4.02
N LEU A 19 -3.25 -14.52 5.02
CA LEU A 19 -3.83 -14.13 6.31
C LEU A 19 -4.93 -13.08 6.12
N THR A 20 -4.65 -12.05 5.32
CA THR A 20 -5.58 -10.95 5.02
C THR A 20 -6.85 -11.45 4.36
N GLN A 21 -6.71 -12.30 3.34
CA GLN A 21 -7.83 -12.91 2.64
C GLN A 21 -8.71 -13.71 3.62
N ARG A 22 -8.10 -14.55 4.48
CA ARG A 22 -8.85 -15.31 5.49
C ARG A 22 -9.57 -14.43 6.50
N ILE A 23 -8.96 -13.34 6.96
CA ILE A 23 -9.61 -12.40 7.90
C ILE A 23 -10.87 -11.82 7.25
N ILE A 24 -10.75 -11.29 6.03
CA ILE A 24 -11.89 -10.66 5.35
C ILE A 24 -12.99 -11.68 5.04
N LEU A 25 -12.63 -12.87 4.54
CA LEU A 25 -13.59 -13.93 4.25
C LEU A 25 -14.31 -14.44 5.50
N ALA A 26 -13.60 -14.58 6.63
CA ALA A 26 -14.22 -15.00 7.87
C ALA A 26 -15.28 -14.00 8.36
N VAL A 27 -15.03 -12.69 8.22
CA VAL A 27 -16.03 -11.68 8.57
C VAL A 27 -17.21 -11.71 7.58
N ALA A 28 -16.95 -11.86 6.28
CA ALA A 28 -17.99 -11.99 5.27
C ALA A 28 -18.90 -13.22 5.50
N ASP A 29 -18.31 -14.35 5.93
CA ASP A 29 -19.05 -15.56 6.30
C ASP A 29 -19.98 -15.33 7.48
N GLU A 30 -19.52 -14.64 8.52
CA GLU A 30 -20.35 -14.27 9.68
C GLU A 30 -21.49 -13.31 9.30
N LEU A 31 -21.30 -12.49 8.26
CA LEU A 31 -22.36 -11.66 7.67
C LEU A 31 -23.30 -12.43 6.73
N GLY A 32 -22.98 -13.69 6.41
CA GLY A 32 -23.80 -14.59 5.60
C GLY A 32 -23.71 -14.36 4.09
N THR A 33 -22.80 -13.51 3.62
CA THR A 33 -22.59 -13.28 2.18
C THR A 33 -21.14 -12.89 1.88
N ARG A 34 -20.62 -13.45 0.78
CA ARG A 34 -19.33 -13.07 0.18
C ARG A 34 -19.48 -12.23 -1.09
N GLN A 35 -20.72 -11.91 -1.45
CA GLN A 35 -21.06 -10.95 -2.49
C GLN A 35 -21.41 -9.63 -1.79
N VAL A 36 -20.59 -8.60 -1.98
CA VAL A 36 -20.75 -7.29 -1.33
C VAL A 36 -20.90 -6.19 -2.36
N THR A 37 -21.72 -5.18 -2.05
CA THR A 37 -21.97 -4.07 -2.98
C THR A 37 -21.25 -2.82 -2.49
N VAL A 38 -20.41 -2.23 -3.35
CA VAL A 38 -19.75 -0.94 -3.10
C VAL A 38 -20.14 0.01 -4.22
N GLY A 39 -20.90 1.05 -3.88
CA GLY A 39 -21.49 1.94 -4.88
C GLY A 39 -22.40 1.16 -5.84
N GLU A 40 -22.08 1.17 -7.13
CA GLU A 40 -22.81 0.43 -8.16
C GLU A 40 -22.20 -0.94 -8.48
N HIS A 41 -21.08 -1.29 -7.86
CA HIS A 41 -20.32 -2.49 -8.18
C HIS A 41 -20.66 -3.65 -7.23
N LEU A 42 -20.91 -4.82 -7.82
CA LEU A 42 -20.95 -6.09 -7.10
C LEU A 42 -19.54 -6.67 -7.05
N ILE A 43 -19.05 -6.92 -5.84
CA ILE A 43 -17.73 -7.46 -5.55
C ILE A 43 -17.89 -8.90 -5.11
N ASP A 44 -17.16 -9.79 -5.78
CA ASP A 44 -17.14 -11.22 -5.52
C ASP A 44 -15.90 -11.57 -4.69
N LEU A 45 -16.10 -11.82 -3.40
CA LEU A 45 -14.99 -12.20 -2.51
C LEU A 45 -14.61 -13.69 -2.65
N ASP A 46 -15.46 -14.52 -3.26
CA ASP A 46 -15.18 -15.95 -3.52
C ASP A 46 -14.23 -16.16 -4.71
N GLY A 47 -14.07 -15.13 -5.55
CA GLY A 47 -13.19 -15.18 -6.71
C GLY A 47 -11.70 -15.26 -6.38
N ASP A 48 -10.89 -15.42 -7.41
CA ASP A 48 -9.43 -15.36 -7.29
C ASP A 48 -8.98 -13.92 -7.05
N TRP A 49 -8.17 -13.71 -6.01
CA TRP A 49 -7.61 -12.39 -5.71
C TRP A 49 -6.35 -12.18 -6.53
N ARG A 50 -6.46 -11.31 -7.55
CA ARG A 50 -5.41 -11.09 -8.56
C ARG A 50 -4.17 -10.47 -7.92
N TRP A 51 -2.98 -10.87 -8.37
CA TRP A 51 -1.75 -10.13 -8.13
C TRP A 51 -1.41 -9.26 -9.34
N LEU A 52 -1.15 -7.98 -9.11
CA LEU A 52 -0.90 -7.00 -10.17
C LEU A 52 0.34 -6.16 -9.84
N SER A 53 1.40 -6.30 -10.62
CA SER A 53 2.59 -5.46 -10.48
C SER A 53 2.29 -4.01 -10.90
N VAL A 54 2.74 -3.03 -10.12
CA VAL A 54 2.40 -1.61 -10.31
C VAL A 54 2.88 -1.07 -11.67
N TYR A 55 4.11 -1.38 -12.09
CA TYR A 55 4.70 -0.84 -13.32
C TYR A 55 3.94 -1.30 -14.58
N PRO A 56 3.65 -2.61 -14.77
CA PRO A 56 2.77 -3.05 -15.84
C PRO A 56 1.38 -2.42 -15.81
N ALA A 57 0.79 -2.25 -14.62
CA ALA A 57 -0.55 -1.67 -14.49
C ALA A 57 -0.59 -0.20 -14.92
N VAL A 58 0.38 0.59 -14.47
CA VAL A 58 0.51 1.99 -14.86
C VAL A 58 0.85 2.10 -16.35
N SER A 59 1.69 1.20 -16.88
CA SER A 59 2.01 1.18 -18.32
C SER A 59 0.77 0.95 -19.19
N GLU A 60 -0.08 0.00 -18.79
CA GLU A 60 -1.33 -0.31 -19.49
C GLU A 60 -2.28 0.89 -19.46
N ALA A 61 -2.45 1.53 -18.29
CA ALA A 61 -3.35 2.66 -18.12
C ALA A 61 -2.84 3.94 -18.82
N ALA A 62 -1.53 4.17 -18.86
CA ALA A 62 -0.90 5.30 -19.55
C ALA A 62 -0.78 5.08 -21.06
N GLY A 63 -0.87 3.84 -21.54
CA GLY A 63 -0.69 3.50 -22.96
C GLY A 63 0.75 3.58 -23.46
N VAL A 64 1.73 3.64 -22.55
CA VAL A 64 3.17 3.70 -22.83
C VAL A 64 3.92 2.84 -21.82
N GLU A 65 5.03 2.22 -22.23
CA GLU A 65 5.83 1.38 -21.34
C GLU A 65 6.54 2.23 -20.27
N ILE A 66 6.27 1.91 -19.00
CA ILE A 66 6.90 2.52 -17.83
C ILE A 66 7.58 1.41 -17.02
N THR A 67 8.85 1.62 -16.73
CA THR A 67 9.70 0.68 -15.99
C THR A 67 10.46 1.40 -14.89
N VAL A 68 11.17 0.64 -14.06
CA VAL A 68 12.10 1.16 -13.05
C VAL A 68 13.26 1.99 -13.63
N ASP A 69 13.48 1.92 -14.95
CA ASP A 69 14.51 2.68 -15.67
C ASP A 69 13.94 3.92 -16.38
N THR A 70 12.61 4.12 -16.37
CA THR A 70 11.98 5.27 -17.02
C THR A 70 12.37 6.56 -16.29
N PRO A 71 12.99 7.53 -16.98
CA PRO A 71 13.51 8.72 -16.33
C PRO A 71 12.39 9.64 -15.85
N LEU A 72 12.64 10.35 -14.75
CA LEU A 72 11.70 11.32 -14.15
C LEU A 72 11.13 12.32 -15.16
N SER A 73 11.94 12.79 -16.13
CA SER A 73 11.48 13.71 -17.17
C SER A 73 10.40 13.12 -18.08
N GLU A 74 10.48 11.82 -18.37
CA GLU A 74 9.49 11.12 -19.18
C GLU A 74 8.23 10.84 -18.36
N LEU A 75 8.38 10.37 -17.12
CA LEU A 75 7.28 10.22 -16.17
C LEU A 75 6.50 11.53 -15.97
N SER A 76 7.21 12.66 -15.86
CA SER A 76 6.60 13.99 -15.73
C SER A 76 5.79 14.37 -16.97
N GLY A 77 6.29 14.03 -18.16
CA GLY A 77 5.59 14.23 -19.42
C GLY A 77 4.33 13.37 -19.55
N ILE A 78 4.36 12.14 -19.00
CA ILE A 78 3.20 11.25 -18.93
C ILE A 78 2.17 11.82 -17.95
N ALA A 79 2.57 12.17 -16.72
CA ALA A 79 1.69 12.78 -15.72
C ALA A 79 0.96 14.03 -16.27
N ALA A 80 1.67 14.90 -16.99
CA ALA A 80 1.09 16.07 -17.63
C ALA A 80 0.05 15.74 -18.70
N GLN A 81 0.19 14.63 -19.44
CA GLN A 81 -0.81 14.17 -20.42
C GLN A 81 -2.11 13.68 -19.77
N HIS A 82 -2.04 13.33 -18.49
CA HIS A 82 -3.17 12.85 -17.68
C HIS A 82 -3.67 13.90 -16.67
N ASP A 83 -3.29 15.17 -16.83
CA ASP A 83 -3.67 16.29 -15.96
C ASP A 83 -3.28 16.07 -14.47
N ILE A 84 -2.20 15.34 -14.21
CA ILE A 84 -1.65 15.11 -12.87
C ILE A 84 -0.60 16.19 -12.57
N GLU A 85 -0.81 16.94 -11.49
CA GLU A 85 0.13 17.98 -11.04
C GLU A 85 1.38 17.33 -10.42
N VAL A 86 2.56 17.70 -10.91
CA VAL A 86 3.84 17.13 -10.46
C VAL A 86 4.53 18.09 -9.50
N ASP A 87 4.79 17.64 -8.26
CA ASP A 87 5.67 18.37 -7.35
C ASP A 87 7.14 18.21 -7.82
N PRO A 88 7.90 19.31 -8.02
CA PRO A 88 9.31 19.25 -8.39
C PRO A 88 10.21 18.48 -7.41
N LYS A 89 9.74 18.21 -6.19
CA LYS A 89 10.44 17.43 -5.17
C LYS A 89 10.24 15.92 -5.33
N TRP A 90 9.28 15.48 -6.13
CA TRP A 90 9.01 14.06 -6.29
C TRP A 90 10.15 13.32 -6.99
N THR A 91 10.43 12.14 -6.48
CA THR A 91 11.29 11.15 -7.13
C THR A 91 10.52 10.45 -8.25
N ASP A 92 11.25 9.72 -9.09
CA ASP A 92 10.68 8.80 -10.09
C ASP A 92 9.72 7.78 -9.44
N GLY A 93 10.15 7.15 -8.34
CA GLY A 93 9.32 6.22 -7.58
C GLY A 93 8.04 6.87 -7.04
N LYS A 94 8.12 8.08 -6.47
CA LYS A 94 6.94 8.79 -5.98
C LYS A 94 5.97 9.12 -7.13
N LEU A 95 6.49 9.58 -8.27
CA LEU A 95 5.64 9.90 -9.42
C LEU A 95 4.95 8.67 -10.01
N VAL A 96 5.58 7.49 -9.98
CA VAL A 96 4.91 6.23 -10.37
C VAL A 96 3.75 5.89 -9.42
N LEU A 97 3.89 6.15 -8.11
CA LEU A 97 2.80 5.95 -7.15
C LEU A 97 1.62 6.88 -7.44
N GLU A 98 1.89 8.15 -7.72
CA GLU A 98 0.84 9.14 -8.06
C GLU A 98 0.13 8.78 -9.38
N LEU A 99 0.88 8.29 -10.38
CA LEU A 99 0.31 7.74 -11.61
C LEU A 99 -0.58 6.52 -11.34
N PHE A 100 -0.16 5.61 -10.45
CA PHE A 100 -0.96 4.46 -10.06
C PHE A 100 -2.26 4.88 -9.35
N GLU A 101 -2.19 5.76 -8.36
CA GLU A 101 -3.34 6.24 -7.61
C GLU A 101 -4.36 6.94 -8.51
N ALA A 102 -3.89 7.73 -9.49
CA ALA A 102 -4.77 8.45 -10.41
C ALA A 102 -5.35 7.56 -11.54
N LEU A 103 -4.53 6.68 -12.12
CA LEU A 103 -4.87 6.00 -13.38
C LEU A 103 -5.37 4.57 -13.19
N VAL A 104 -4.95 3.89 -12.13
CA VAL A 104 -5.16 2.45 -11.97
C VAL A 104 -6.09 2.18 -10.79
N GLU A 105 -5.77 2.69 -9.60
CA GLU A 105 -6.46 2.32 -8.34
C GLU A 105 -8.00 2.38 -8.45
N PRO A 106 -8.63 3.46 -8.98
CA PRO A 106 -10.09 3.58 -9.03
C PRO A 106 -10.76 2.51 -9.92
N SER A 107 -10.01 1.92 -10.86
CA SER A 107 -10.52 0.89 -11.78
C SER A 107 -10.48 -0.53 -11.19
N LEU A 108 -9.76 -0.74 -10.08
CA LEU A 108 -9.59 -2.04 -9.44
C LEU A 108 -10.80 -2.39 -8.57
N ILE A 109 -11.83 -2.94 -9.20
CA ILE A 109 -13.11 -3.26 -8.52
C ILE A 109 -13.05 -4.58 -7.75
N GLN A 110 -12.60 -5.66 -8.39
CA GLN A 110 -12.47 -6.97 -7.72
C GLN A 110 -11.20 -7.03 -6.86
N PRO A 111 -11.15 -7.91 -5.85
CA PRO A 111 -10.00 -7.98 -4.96
C PRO A 111 -8.68 -8.18 -5.70
N THR A 112 -7.77 -7.22 -5.52
CA THR A 112 -6.47 -7.19 -6.21
C THR A 112 -5.38 -6.82 -5.23
N PHE A 113 -4.39 -7.70 -5.09
CA PHE A 113 -3.11 -7.40 -4.45
C PHE A 113 -2.20 -6.70 -5.46
N VAL A 114 -2.09 -5.38 -5.36
CA VAL A 114 -1.15 -4.60 -6.17
C VAL A 114 0.22 -4.69 -5.51
N CYS A 115 1.26 -5.06 -6.25
CA CYS A 115 2.57 -5.39 -5.69
C CYS A 115 3.73 -4.78 -6.50
N ASP A 116 4.95 -5.07 -6.04
CA ASP A 116 6.21 -4.64 -6.68
C ASP A 116 6.33 -3.12 -6.75
N TYR A 117 5.98 -2.45 -5.67
CA TYR A 117 6.10 -1.00 -5.56
C TYR A 117 7.57 -0.54 -5.60
N PRO A 118 7.84 0.71 -6.02
CA PRO A 118 9.12 1.35 -5.81
C PRO A 118 9.50 1.34 -4.33
N ALA A 119 10.79 1.20 -4.02
CA ALA A 119 11.27 1.13 -2.63
C ALA A 119 10.93 2.35 -1.77
N VAL A 120 10.69 3.51 -2.40
CA VAL A 120 10.25 4.72 -1.70
C VAL A 120 8.83 4.63 -1.15
N ALA A 121 8.02 3.66 -1.60
CA ALA A 121 6.64 3.50 -1.17
C ALA A 121 6.54 3.05 0.29
N GLN A 122 7.40 2.12 0.72
CA GLN A 122 7.41 1.59 2.08
C GLN A 122 8.84 1.39 2.57
N PRO A 123 9.39 2.35 3.35
CA PRO A 123 10.77 2.31 3.86
C PRO A 123 11.09 1.10 4.75
N LEU A 124 10.07 0.44 5.32
CA LEU A 124 10.23 -0.71 6.19
C LEU A 124 10.08 -2.05 5.46
N ALA A 125 9.70 -2.04 4.17
CA ALA A 125 9.54 -3.26 3.39
C ALA A 125 10.88 -3.76 2.86
N ARG A 126 11.03 -5.09 2.83
CA ARG A 126 12.20 -5.75 2.26
C ARG A 126 12.30 -5.44 0.77
N ARG A 127 13.49 -5.06 0.31
CA ARG A 127 13.80 -4.94 -1.12
C ARG A 127 13.81 -6.31 -1.80
N ARG A 128 13.32 -6.38 -3.03
CA ARG A 128 13.39 -7.59 -3.85
C ARG A 128 14.84 -7.99 -4.10
N THR A 129 15.07 -9.29 -4.16
CA THR A 129 16.43 -9.84 -4.36
C THR A 129 16.93 -9.66 -5.79
N ASP A 130 16.02 -9.69 -6.77
CA ASP A 130 16.33 -9.62 -8.20
C ASP A 130 16.30 -8.18 -8.77
N GLU A 131 15.47 -7.31 -8.20
CA GLU A 131 15.40 -5.88 -8.55
C GLU A 131 15.25 -5.03 -7.27
N PRO A 132 16.37 -4.63 -6.62
CA PRO A 132 16.33 -3.94 -5.32
C PRO A 132 15.67 -2.56 -5.30
N ARG A 133 15.37 -1.97 -6.47
CA ARG A 133 14.55 -0.75 -6.56
C ARG A 133 13.07 -0.99 -6.26
N LEU A 134 12.66 -2.25 -6.21
CA LEU A 134 11.31 -2.69 -5.87
C LEU A 134 11.29 -3.36 -4.50
N ILE A 135 10.12 -3.37 -3.87
CA ILE A 135 9.89 -3.98 -2.56
C ILE A 135 8.96 -5.20 -2.64
N GLU A 136 9.15 -6.12 -1.70
CA GLU A 136 8.27 -7.25 -1.44
C GLU A 136 7.08 -6.80 -0.60
N ALA A 137 6.23 -5.98 -1.21
CA ALA A 137 5.06 -5.39 -0.59
C ALA A 137 3.85 -5.44 -1.52
N TRP A 138 2.66 -5.34 -0.93
CA TRP A 138 1.42 -5.17 -1.64
C TRP A 138 0.43 -4.27 -0.91
N ASP A 139 -0.48 -3.67 -1.68
CA ASP A 139 -1.72 -3.10 -1.17
C ASP A 139 -2.90 -3.89 -1.73
N LEU A 140 -3.89 -4.14 -0.88
CA LEU A 140 -5.13 -4.81 -1.24
C LEU A 140 -6.15 -3.76 -1.66
N ILE A 141 -6.42 -3.68 -2.96
CA ILE A 141 -7.42 -2.79 -3.53
C ILE A 141 -8.71 -3.57 -3.77
N ILE A 142 -9.83 -3.07 -3.22
CA ILE A 142 -11.16 -3.64 -3.42
C ILE A 142 -12.17 -2.50 -3.61
N GLY A 143 -12.90 -2.51 -4.72
CA GLY A 143 -13.87 -1.47 -5.05
C GLY A 143 -13.22 -0.10 -5.26
N GLY A 144 -12.04 -0.07 -5.89
CA GLY A 144 -11.30 1.14 -6.20
C GLY A 144 -10.70 1.87 -4.99
N MET A 145 -10.42 1.14 -3.91
CA MET A 145 -9.87 1.71 -2.68
C MET A 145 -9.03 0.69 -1.93
N GLU A 146 -7.88 1.14 -1.43
CA GLU A 146 -6.99 0.40 -0.55
C GLU A 146 -7.65 0.00 0.79
N ARG A 147 -7.63 -1.30 1.11
CA ARG A 147 -8.24 -1.90 2.31
C ARG A 147 -7.21 -2.32 3.37
N GLY A 148 -5.97 -2.51 2.93
CA GLY A 148 -4.86 -2.86 3.78
C GLY A 148 -3.61 -3.05 2.96
N THR A 149 -2.49 -3.16 3.65
CA THR A 149 -1.15 -3.28 3.10
C THR A 149 -0.41 -4.40 3.82
N GLY A 150 0.54 -5.02 3.14
CA GLY A 150 1.36 -6.07 3.73
C GLY A 150 2.66 -6.26 3.00
N PHE A 151 3.71 -6.64 3.73
CA PHE A 151 5.05 -6.75 3.18
C PHE A 151 5.89 -7.78 3.92
N THR A 152 6.93 -8.27 3.24
CA THR A 152 8.05 -8.92 3.93
C THR A 152 8.83 -7.84 4.66
N GLU A 153 9.03 -7.99 5.97
CA GLU A 153 9.71 -6.97 6.79
C GLU A 153 11.20 -6.84 6.43
N MET A 154 11.70 -5.59 6.43
CA MET A 154 13.13 -5.32 6.41
C MET A 154 13.73 -5.56 7.79
N ILE A 155 14.34 -6.73 7.95
CA ILE A 155 14.94 -7.15 9.22
C ILE A 155 16.45 -6.89 9.33
N ASP A 156 17.10 -6.42 8.25
CA ASP A 156 18.53 -6.13 8.26
C ASP A 156 18.78 -4.77 8.94
N PRO A 157 19.41 -4.75 10.13
CA PRO A 157 19.61 -3.50 10.89
C PRO A 157 20.53 -2.50 10.16
N VAL A 158 21.43 -2.98 9.30
CA VAL A 158 22.34 -2.10 8.54
C VAL A 158 21.54 -1.35 7.49
N ILE A 159 20.74 -2.07 6.70
CA ILE A 159 19.91 -1.47 5.65
C ILE A 159 18.83 -0.59 6.28
N GLN A 160 18.19 -1.06 7.35
CA GLN A 160 17.13 -0.31 8.03
C GLN A 160 17.65 1.02 8.59
N ARG A 161 18.89 1.04 9.11
CA ARG A 161 19.55 2.27 9.58
C ARG A 161 19.80 3.25 8.44
N GLU A 162 20.28 2.78 7.29
CA GLU A 162 20.49 3.62 6.10
C GLU A 162 19.17 4.26 5.67
N VAL A 163 18.11 3.45 5.54
CA VAL A 163 16.78 3.92 5.12
C VAL A 163 16.19 4.92 6.11
N LEU A 164 16.21 4.64 7.42
CA LEU A 164 15.68 5.60 8.42
C LEU A 164 16.53 6.87 8.52
N THR A 165 17.82 6.80 8.22
CA THR A 165 18.67 7.99 8.13
C THR A 165 18.25 8.86 6.94
N GLU A 166 18.04 8.26 5.77
CA GLU A 166 17.53 8.97 4.58
C GLU A 166 16.16 9.61 4.85
N GLN A 167 15.23 8.87 5.46
CA GLN A 167 13.93 9.40 5.87
C GLN A 167 14.06 10.55 6.87
N SER A 168 14.93 10.44 7.86
CA SER A 168 15.16 11.52 8.83
C SER A 168 15.73 12.78 8.18
N LEU A 169 16.57 12.65 7.14
CA LEU A 169 17.06 13.79 6.34
C LEU A 169 15.93 14.43 5.52
N LEU A 170 15.01 13.64 4.95
CA LEU A 170 13.81 14.17 4.28
C LEU A 170 12.89 14.91 5.26
N ALA A 171 12.69 14.36 6.46
CA ALA A 171 11.93 15.03 7.52
C ALA A 171 12.58 16.36 7.93
N ALA A 172 13.91 16.40 8.06
CA ALA A 172 14.66 17.64 8.31
C ALA A 172 14.57 18.65 7.15
N ALA A 173 14.36 18.18 5.92
CA ALA A 173 14.11 19.00 4.74
C ALA A 173 12.64 19.46 4.60
N GLY A 174 11.78 19.09 5.56
CA GLY A 174 10.39 19.56 5.67
C GLY A 174 9.35 18.63 5.06
N ASP A 175 9.67 17.35 4.84
CA ASP A 175 8.68 16.33 4.52
C ASP A 175 7.93 15.90 5.79
N PRO A 176 6.63 16.21 5.94
CA PRO A 176 5.87 15.88 7.14
C PRO A 176 5.54 14.39 7.29
N GLU A 177 5.63 13.61 6.21
CA GLU A 177 5.30 12.17 6.20
C GLU A 177 6.54 11.29 6.39
N ALA A 178 7.74 11.87 6.31
CA ALA A 178 8.99 11.13 6.43
C ALA A 178 9.26 10.64 7.86
N MET A 179 9.81 9.42 7.94
CA MET A 179 10.08 8.75 9.22
C MET A 179 11.28 9.36 9.97
N GLN A 180 11.26 9.24 11.29
CA GLN A 180 12.40 9.61 12.14
C GLN A 180 13.36 8.43 12.29
N LEU A 181 14.64 8.74 12.56
CA LEU A 181 15.60 7.72 12.95
C LEU A 181 15.31 7.25 14.38
N ASP A 182 14.83 6.01 14.51
CA ASP A 182 14.62 5.35 15.79
C ASP A 182 15.79 4.43 16.12
N THR A 183 16.67 4.88 17.02
CA THR A 183 17.87 4.12 17.40
C THR A 183 17.54 2.89 18.23
N ASP A 184 16.46 2.93 19.02
CA ASP A 184 16.06 1.82 19.90
C ASP A 184 15.46 0.68 19.06
N PHE A 185 14.68 1.03 18.02
CA PHE A 185 14.20 0.07 17.03
C PHE A 185 15.35 -0.62 16.27
N ILE A 186 16.35 0.14 15.82
CA ILE A 186 17.52 -0.45 15.16
C ILE A 186 18.30 -1.36 16.11
N GLU A 187 18.52 -0.93 17.36
CA GLU A 187 19.19 -1.77 18.36
C GLU A 187 18.42 -3.08 18.57
N ALA A 188 17.08 -3.04 18.61
CA ALA A 188 16.26 -4.25 18.70
C ALA A 188 16.47 -5.21 17.51
N LEU A 189 16.63 -4.70 16.28
CA LEU A 189 16.95 -5.51 15.10
C LEU A 189 18.38 -6.10 15.19
N GLU A 190 19.33 -5.41 15.80
CA GLU A 190 20.72 -5.87 15.99
C GLU A 190 20.82 -7.08 16.95
N TYR A 191 19.87 -7.27 17.87
CA TYR A 191 19.76 -8.51 18.65
C TYR A 191 19.33 -9.73 17.84
N GLY A 192 18.82 -9.51 16.63
CA GLY A 192 18.35 -10.53 15.71
C GLY A 192 16.86 -10.77 15.84
N VAL A 193 16.19 -10.64 14.71
CA VAL A 193 14.76 -10.91 14.55
C VAL A 193 14.56 -11.91 13.40
N PRO A 194 13.66 -12.90 13.51
CA PRO A 194 13.45 -13.84 12.41
C PRO A 194 12.86 -13.11 11.18
N PRO A 195 13.03 -13.66 9.97
CA PRO A 195 12.25 -13.22 8.80
C PRO A 195 10.76 -13.20 9.16
N MET A 196 10.04 -12.17 8.75
CA MET A 196 8.62 -12.06 9.06
C MET A 196 7.87 -11.29 7.99
N GLY A 197 6.56 -11.51 7.92
CA GLY A 197 5.66 -10.63 7.20
C GLY A 197 4.90 -9.74 8.19
N GLY A 198 4.65 -8.49 7.80
CA GLY A 198 3.82 -7.54 8.51
C GLY A 198 2.56 -7.19 7.71
N LEU A 199 1.50 -6.88 8.45
CA LEU A 199 0.16 -6.59 7.97
C LEU A 199 -0.33 -5.29 8.60
N GLY A 200 -0.93 -4.41 7.80
CA GLY A 200 -1.81 -3.33 8.25
C GLY A 200 -3.17 -3.43 7.56
N ILE A 201 -4.27 -3.44 8.32
CA ILE A 201 -5.64 -3.40 7.79
C ILE A 201 -6.38 -2.19 8.34
N GLY A 202 -6.94 -1.37 7.45
CA GLY A 202 -7.86 -0.31 7.81
C GLY A 202 -9.24 -0.88 8.17
N ILE A 203 -9.49 -1.13 9.46
CA ILE A 203 -10.74 -1.75 9.92
C ILE A 203 -11.97 -0.96 9.48
N ASP A 204 -11.92 0.38 9.55
CA ASP A 204 -13.05 1.22 9.13
C ASP A 204 -13.35 1.04 7.63
N ARG A 205 -12.32 0.86 6.78
CA ARG A 205 -12.48 0.63 5.34
C ARG A 205 -12.95 -0.79 5.03
N VAL A 206 -12.60 -1.78 5.83
CA VAL A 206 -13.15 -3.14 5.73
C VAL A 206 -14.63 -3.15 6.12
N ILE A 207 -15.03 -2.42 7.16
CA ILE A 207 -16.44 -2.25 7.50
C ILE A 207 -17.18 -1.61 6.33
N MET A 208 -16.66 -0.52 5.76
CA MET A 208 -17.27 0.13 4.59
C MET A 208 -17.45 -0.84 3.41
N LEU A 209 -16.45 -1.69 3.14
CA LEU A 209 -16.52 -2.71 2.10
C LEU A 209 -17.66 -3.70 2.36
N LEU A 210 -17.75 -4.22 3.58
CA LEU A 210 -18.69 -5.29 3.93
C LEU A 210 -20.12 -4.79 4.14
N THR A 211 -20.32 -3.51 4.48
CA THR A 211 -21.64 -2.91 4.70
C THR A 211 -22.13 -2.06 3.54
N GLY A 212 -21.25 -1.69 2.60
CA GLY A 212 -21.54 -0.73 1.53
C GLY A 212 -21.74 0.71 2.02
N SER A 213 -21.38 1.01 3.28
CA SER A 213 -21.61 2.31 3.93
C SER A 213 -20.44 3.27 3.71
N GLY A 214 -20.71 4.57 3.86
CA GLY A 214 -19.66 5.59 3.88
C GLY A 214 -18.88 5.64 5.20
N ILE A 215 -17.65 6.18 5.20
CA ILE A 215 -16.79 6.26 6.42
C ILE A 215 -17.45 6.98 7.61
N ARG A 216 -18.33 7.94 7.36
CA ARG A 216 -19.05 8.67 8.43
C ARG A 216 -20.18 7.86 9.04
N GLU A 217 -20.66 6.84 8.34
CA GLU A 217 -21.70 5.92 8.80
C GLU A 217 -21.09 4.76 9.58
N THR A 218 -19.80 4.47 9.39
CA THR A 218 -19.07 3.42 10.12
C THR A 218 -18.47 3.91 11.44
N ILE A 219 -18.34 5.23 11.63
CA ILE A 219 -17.79 5.85 12.86
C ILE A 219 -18.92 6.55 13.62
N LEU A 220 -19.18 6.13 14.87
CA LEU A 220 -20.27 6.70 15.70
C LEU A 220 -20.16 8.22 15.94
N TYR A 221 -18.93 8.73 16.06
CA TYR A 221 -18.63 10.15 16.29
C TYR A 221 -17.55 10.63 15.32
N PRO A 222 -17.89 10.89 14.04
CA PRO A 222 -16.90 11.32 13.06
C PRO A 222 -16.45 12.76 13.34
N LEU A 223 -15.21 13.09 12.98
CA LEU A 223 -14.72 14.46 13.09
C LEU A 223 -15.52 15.35 12.11
N LEU A 224 -16.23 16.33 12.66
CA LEU A 224 -16.97 17.33 11.89
C LEU A 224 -16.18 18.63 11.81
N ARG A 225 -16.28 19.33 10.68
CA ARG A 225 -15.85 20.73 10.64
C ARG A 225 -16.71 21.52 11.61
N PRO A 226 -16.14 22.40 12.46
CA PRO A 226 -16.93 23.28 13.31
C PRO A 226 -17.95 24.04 12.46
N SER A 227 -19.22 24.06 12.87
CA SER A 227 -20.20 24.98 12.31
C SER A 227 -19.76 26.40 12.66
N GLN A 228 -19.49 27.23 11.64
CA GLN A 228 -19.36 28.68 11.84
C GLN A 228 -20.69 29.26 12.32
#